data_AF-A0A6P7GRY6-F1
#
_entry.id   AF-A0A6P7GRY6-F1
#
_cell.length_a   1.000
_cell.length_b   1.000
_cell.length_c   1.000
_cell.angle_alpha   90.00
_cell.angle_beta   90.00
_cell.angle_gamma   90.00
#
_symmetry.space_group_name_H-M   'P 1'
#
loop_
_entity.id
_entity.type
_entity.pdbx_description
1 polymer ?
#
loop_
_entity_poly.entity_id
_entity_poly.type
_entity_poly.pdbx_seq_one_letter_code
_entity_poly.pdbx_strand_id
1 'polypeptide(L)'
;MEVRLPNTLSFEGNVAENFKRFRQSFEIYLMASGKSGKSDDVKVAILLNLIGEEGIEIYNTLELTEAQKGKLADVLEAFESYVTPNKNVVYERYLFYNRI
;
A
#
# COMPACT_ATOMS: atom_id res chain seq x y z
N MET A 1 20.68 -14.49 5.61
CA MET A 1 19.91 -13.64 6.53
C MET A 1 18.48 -13.65 6.05
N GLU A 2 17.56 -14.25 6.80
CA GLU A 2 16.14 -14.25 6.47
C GLU A 2 15.59 -12.85 6.76
N VAL A 3 15.39 -12.06 5.71
CA VAL A 3 14.73 -10.75 5.84
C VAL A 3 13.28 -11.04 6.19
N ARG A 4 12.85 -10.63 7.38
CA ARG A 4 11.46 -10.80 7.81
C ARG A 4 10.55 -10.10 6.81
N LEU A 5 9.59 -10.85 6.28
CA LEU A 5 8.54 -10.29 5.44
C LEU A 5 7.72 -9.32 6.29
N PRO A 6 7.48 -8.08 5.83
CA PRO A 6 6.59 -7.18 6.53
C PRO A 6 5.20 -7.83 6.60
N ASN A 7 4.53 -7.67 7.74
CA ASN A 7 3.16 -8.15 7.90
C ASN A 7 2.26 -7.48 6.86
N THR A 8 1.24 -8.22 6.40
CA THR A 8 0.21 -7.67 5.51
C THR A 8 -0.44 -6.45 6.15
N LEU A 9 -0.84 -5.49 5.32
CA LEU A 9 -1.51 -4.29 5.80
C LEU A 9 -2.86 -4.68 6.42
N SER A 10 -3.08 -4.30 7.67
CA SER A 10 -4.39 -4.47 8.31
C SER A 10 -5.29 -3.27 7.96
N PHE A 11 -6.41 -3.55 7.31
CA PHE A 11 -7.47 -2.59 7.00
C PHE A 11 -8.48 -2.42 8.15
N GLU A 12 -8.19 -2.97 9.33
CA GLU A 12 -9.03 -2.85 10.52
C GLU A 12 -8.58 -1.70 11.43
N GLY A 13 -9.53 -0.98 12.01
CA GLY A 13 -9.25 0.12 12.93
C GLY A 13 -8.70 1.36 12.22
N ASN A 14 -7.54 1.86 12.67
CA ASN A 14 -6.91 3.07 12.11
C ASN A 14 -6.02 2.71 10.91
N VAL A 15 -6.64 2.58 9.74
CA VAL A 15 -5.97 2.19 8.49
C VAL A 15 -4.82 3.14 8.12
N ALA A 16 -4.95 4.44 8.37
CA ALA A 16 -3.90 5.41 8.09
C ALA A 16 -2.63 5.17 8.93
N GLU A 17 -2.79 4.85 10.22
CA GLU A 17 -1.66 4.50 11.08
C GLU A 17 -1.05 3.14 10.71
N ASN A 18 -1.91 2.15 10.40
CA ASN A 18 -1.46 0.84 9.92
C ASN A 18 -0.66 0.96 8.63
N PHE A 19 -1.11 1.79 7.69
CA PHE A 19 -0.41 2.06 6.43
C PHE A 19 0.95 2.71 6.65
N LYS A 20 1.07 3.68 7.58
CA LYS A 20 2.36 4.28 7.94
C LYS A 20 3.35 3.24 8.46
N ARG A 21 2.91 2.33 9.35
CA ARG A 21 3.74 1.23 9.87
C ARG A 21 4.13 0.24 8.77
N PHE A 22 3.19 -0.09 7.89
CA PHE A 22 3.43 -0.96 6.75
C PHE A 22 4.45 -0.35 5.79
N ARG A 23 4.27 0.92 5.40
CA ARG A 23 5.19 1.66 4.53
C ARG A 23 6.61 1.66 5.09
N GLN A 24 6.78 1.98 6.37
CA GLN A 24 8.08 1.94 7.02
C GLN A 24 8.70 0.53 6.99
N SER A 25 7.90 -0.51 7.27
CA SER A 25 8.37 -1.90 7.24
C SER A 25 8.74 -2.35 5.82
N PHE A 26 7.98 -1.90 4.82
CA PHE A 26 8.23 -2.14 3.40
C PHE A 26 9.53 -1.48 2.92
N GLU A 27 9.77 -0.21 3.29
CA GLU A 27 11.02 0.49 2.96
C GLU A 27 12.23 -0.19 3.61
N ILE A 28 12.12 -0.61 4.87
CA ILE A 28 13.15 -1.41 5.56
C ILE A 28 13.38 -2.73 4.82
N TYR A 29 12.32 -3.42 4.40
CA TYR A 29 12.43 -4.67 3.64
C TYR A 29 13.12 -4.47 2.29
N LEU A 30 12.80 -3.40 1.55
CA LEU A 30 13.44 -3.08 0.29
C LEU A 30 14.94 -2.81 0.47
N MET A 31 15.31 -2.05 1.50
CA MET A 31 16.71 -1.78 1.82
C MET A 31 17.44 -3.05 2.27
N ALA A 32 16.89 -3.79 3.23
CA ALA A 32 17.51 -4.98 3.79
C ALA A 32 17.64 -6.13 2.77
N SER A 33 16.69 -6.25 1.83
CA SER A 33 16.72 -7.26 0.77
C SER A 33 17.61 -6.87 -0.42
N GLY A 34 18.23 -5.68 -0.39
CA GLY A 34 18.97 -5.13 -1.54
C GLY A 34 18.10 -4.89 -2.77
N LYS A 35 16.78 -4.79 -2.60
CA LYS A 35 15.81 -4.56 -3.68
C LYS A 35 15.54 -3.07 -3.92
N SER A 36 16.11 -2.20 -3.09
CA SER A 36 16.07 -0.73 -3.24
C SER A 36 16.64 -0.25 -4.58
N GLY A 37 17.63 -0.95 -5.15
CA GLY A 37 18.23 -0.62 -6.45
C GLY A 37 17.50 -1.17 -7.68
N LYS A 38 16.38 -1.89 -7.52
CA LYS A 38 15.59 -2.39 -8.66
C LYS A 38 14.74 -1.29 -9.30
N SER A 39 14.22 -1.56 -10.50
CA SER A 39 13.25 -0.68 -11.15
C SER A 39 12.00 -0.51 -10.30
N ASP A 40 11.37 0.65 -10.45
CA ASP A 40 10.20 1.00 -9.65
C ASP A 40 9.01 0.07 -9.94
N ASP A 41 8.86 -0.43 -11.17
CA ASP A 41 7.86 -1.47 -11.51
C ASP A 41 8.00 -2.72 -10.64
N VAL A 42 9.25 -3.16 -10.39
CA VAL A 42 9.50 -4.32 -9.54
C VAL A 42 9.18 -4.01 -8.08
N LYS A 43 9.46 -2.79 -7.62
CA LYS A 43 9.11 -2.38 -6.26
C LYS A 43 7.59 -2.30 -6.08
N VAL A 44 6.86 -1.81 -7.07
CA VAL A 44 5.39 -1.77 -7.08
C VAL A 44 4.82 -3.19 -7.07
N ALA A 45 5.36 -4.11 -7.87
CA ALA A 45 4.95 -5.51 -7.82
C ALA A 45 5.20 -6.15 -6.42
N ILE A 46 6.33 -5.84 -5.78
CA ILE A 46 6.62 -6.30 -4.41
C ILE A 46 5.64 -5.69 -3.41
N LEU A 47 5.30 -4.40 -3.56
CA LEU A 47 4.30 -3.72 -2.72
C LEU A 47 2.95 -4.44 -2.82
N LEU A 48 2.46 -4.68 -4.04
CA LEU A 48 1.20 -5.39 -4.28
C LEU A 48 1.21 -6.83 -3.74
N ASN A 49 2.35 -7.51 -3.82
CA ASN A 49 2.50 -8.84 -3.24
C ASN A 49 2.49 -8.85 -1.71
N LEU A 50 2.96 -7.77 -1.06
CA LEU A 50 3.03 -7.67 0.41
C LEU A 50 1.78 -7.07 1.04
N ILE A 51 1.08 -6.19 0.33
CA ILE A 51 -0.13 -5.54 0.83
C ILE A 51 -1.31 -6.50 0.91
N GLY A 52 -1.31 -7.55 0.09
CA GLY A 52 -2.35 -8.58 0.05
C GLY A 52 -3.50 -8.26 -0.91
N GLU A 53 -4.48 -9.16 -0.97
CA GLU A 53 -5.59 -9.11 -1.93
C GLU A 53 -6.45 -7.84 -1.78
N GLU A 54 -6.79 -7.44 -0.55
CA GLU A 54 -7.51 -6.18 -0.27
C GLU A 54 -6.74 -4.95 -0.78
N GLY A 55 -5.42 -4.92 -0.65
CA GLY A 55 -4.62 -3.81 -1.16
C GLY A 55 -4.54 -3.80 -2.69
N ILE A 56 -4.63 -4.97 -3.34
CA ILE A 56 -4.75 -5.06 -4.81
C ILE A 56 -6.10 -4.51 -5.27
N GLU A 57 -7.20 -4.80 -4.55
CA GLU A 57 -8.50 -4.21 -4.86
C GLU A 57 -8.45 -2.68 -4.75
N ILE A 58 -7.87 -2.15 -3.67
CA ILE A 58 -7.67 -0.70 -3.51
C ILE A 58 -6.83 -0.15 -4.67
N TYR A 59 -5.70 -0.79 -5.00
CA TYR A 59 -4.86 -0.36 -6.12
C TYR A 59 -5.64 -0.30 -7.44
N ASN A 60 -6.54 -1.25 -7.69
CA ASN A 60 -7.40 -1.25 -8.87
C ASN A 60 -8.46 -0.13 -8.85
N THR A 61 -8.85 0.35 -7.66
CA THR A 61 -9.72 1.53 -7.52
C THR A 61 -8.98 2.85 -7.64
N LEU A 62 -7.65 2.88 -7.48
CA LEU A 62 -6.86 4.09 -7.66
C LEU A 62 -6.80 4.45 -9.14
N GLU A 63 -7.26 5.65 -9.50
CA GLU A 63 -7.20 6.19 -10.86
C GLU A 63 -5.77 6.68 -11.19
N LEU A 64 -4.81 5.75 -11.21
CA LEU A 64 -3.41 6.02 -11.56
C LEU A 64 -3.17 5.83 -13.05
N THR A 65 -2.49 6.78 -13.68
CA THR A 65 -2.00 6.64 -15.05
C THR A 65 -0.88 5.60 -15.15
N GLU A 66 -0.62 5.03 -16.33
CA GLU A 66 0.47 4.06 -16.52
C GLU A 66 1.84 4.62 -16.08
N ALA A 67 2.07 5.92 -16.29
CA ALA A 67 3.29 6.60 -15.85
C ALA A 67 3.41 6.68 -14.32
N GLN A 68 2.28 6.78 -13.60
CA GLN A 68 2.26 6.78 -12.13
C GLN A 68 2.35 5.35 -11.57
N LYS A 69 1.75 4.37 -12.25
CA LYS A 69 1.85 2.95 -11.86
C LYS A 69 3.29 2.44 -11.90
N GLY A 70 4.12 2.97 -12.81
CA GLY A 70 5.55 2.68 -12.87
C GLY A 70 6.42 3.39 -11.82
N LYS A 71 5.84 4.23 -10.95
CA LYS A 71 6.55 4.98 -9.92
C LYS A 71 6.07 4.61 -8.54
N LEU A 72 6.95 3.99 -7.75
CA LEU A 72 6.63 3.59 -6.39
C LEU A 72 6.13 4.76 -5.52
N ALA A 73 6.74 5.94 -5.68
CA ALA A 73 6.38 7.13 -4.92
C ALA A 73 4.93 7.56 -5.17
N ASP A 74 4.50 7.62 -6.44
CA ASP A 74 3.14 8.01 -6.82
C ASP A 74 2.11 6.99 -6.32
N VAL A 75 2.44 5.69 -6.43
CA VAL A 75 1.60 4.61 -5.90
C VAL A 75 1.44 4.74 -4.38
N LEU A 76 2.53 4.92 -3.65
CA LEU A 76 2.50 5.07 -2.18
C LEU A 76 1.71 6.31 -1.75
N GLU A 77 1.84 7.42 -2.46
CA GLU A 77 1.09 8.66 -2.17
C GLU A 77 -0.41 8.47 -2.41
N ALA A 78 -0.78 7.80 -3.51
CA ALA A 78 -2.18 7.51 -3.79
C ALA A 78 -2.81 6.57 -2.76
N PHE A 79 -2.05 5.57 -2.30
CA PHE A 79 -2.47 4.73 -1.17
C PHE A 79 -2.61 5.54 0.13
N GLU A 80 -1.65 6.39 0.46
CA GLU A 80 -1.70 7.24 1.66
C GLU A 80 -2.94 8.17 1.62
N SER A 81 -3.21 8.76 0.46
CA SER A 81 -4.41 9.59 0.22
C SER A 81 -5.70 8.78 0.36
N TYR A 82 -5.70 7.52 -0.09
CA TYR A 82 -6.86 6.63 0.02
C TYR A 82 -7.19 6.27 1.47
N VAL A 83 -6.17 5.89 2.26
CA VAL A 83 -6.35 5.45 3.65
C VAL A 83 -6.49 6.62 4.63
N THR A 84 -6.11 7.83 4.25
CA THR A 84 -6.23 9.01 5.09
C THR A 84 -7.63 9.62 4.95
N PRO A 85 -8.42 9.73 6.04
CA PRO A 85 -9.85 10.07 5.98
C PRO A 85 -10.17 11.53 5.56
N ASN A 86 -9.19 12.35 5.17
CA ASN A 86 -9.45 13.76 4.87
C ASN A 86 -10.18 14.01 3.53
N LYS A 87 -10.38 13.00 2.66
CA LYS A 87 -11.11 13.17 1.39
C LYS A 87 -11.92 11.99 0.86
N ASN A 88 -11.86 10.78 1.43
CA ASN A 88 -12.48 9.59 0.83
C ASN A 88 -13.77 9.13 1.53
N VAL A 89 -14.85 9.90 1.35
CA VAL A 89 -16.22 9.55 1.77
C VAL A 89 -16.65 8.18 1.23
N VAL A 90 -16.08 7.75 0.09
CA VAL A 90 -16.36 6.46 -0.56
C VAL A 90 -15.83 5.28 0.27
N TYR A 91 -14.63 5.38 0.84
CA TYR A 91 -14.04 4.29 1.63
C TYR A 91 -14.71 4.18 3.00
N GLU A 92 -15.01 5.30 3.66
CA GLU A 92 -15.78 5.28 4.92
C GLU A 92 -17.16 4.66 4.71
N ARG A 93 -17.82 4.94 3.58
CA ARG A 93 -19.09 4.30 3.22
C ARG A 93 -18.91 2.79 2.99
N TYR A 94 -17.86 2.36 2.29
CA TYR A 94 -17.56 0.93 2.10
C TYR A 94 -17.33 0.21 3.43
N LEU A 95 -16.49 0.76 4.31
CA LEU A 95 -16.25 0.21 5.66
C LEU A 95 -17.52 0.21 6.52
N PHE A 96 -18.38 1.22 6.39
CA PHE A 96 -19.67 1.25 7.08
C PHE A 96 -20.61 0.15 6.59
N TYR A 97 -20.63 -0.14 5.28
CA TYR A 97 -21.46 -1.20 4.72
C TYR A 97 -20.90 -2.61 4.95
N ASN A 98 -19.60 -2.76 5.16
CA ASN A 98 -18.96 -4.07 5.39
C ASN A 98 -18.88 -4.48 6.86
N ARG A 99 -19.37 -3.65 7.80
CA ARG A 99 -19.60 -4.03 9.21
C ARG A 99 -21.02 -4.58 9.37
N ILE A 100 -21.22 -5.86 9.07
CA ILE A 100 -22.39 -6.65 9.49
C ILE A 100 -21.91 -7.74 10.44
#